data_AF-A0A836ILU2-F1
#
_entry.id   AF-A0A836ILU2-F1
#
_cell.length_a   1.000
_cell.length_b   1.000
_cell.length_c   1.000
_cell.angle_alpha   90.00
_cell.angle_beta   90.00
_cell.angle_gamma   90.00
#
_symmetry.space_group_name_H-M   'P 1'
#
loop_
_entity.id
_entity.type
_entity.pdbx_description
1 polymer ?
#
loop_
_entity_poly.entity_id
_entity_poly.type
_entity_poly.pdbx_seq_one_letter_code
_entity_poly.pdbx_strand_id
1 'polypeptide(L)'
;MPNVIVTCTFNPPSVSIQGASIRQDTIDALQRALPKQTTTSLPTQRPGESAKFLLTSGNEAVPCGAVSCVEPGGTAADGAEEGSQQNTSPHQNTAGVVSGGVAEGYKSWHIDLGQHYCDQMGRSMIFLVIIEALEEEGFALRGTHTTLTEQEKDVTRLIFVRS
;
A
#
# COMPACT_ATOMS: atom_id res chain seq x y z
N MET A 1 -5.92 -24.41 6.30
CA MET A 1 -6.34 -24.10 4.92
C MET A 1 -5.74 -22.76 4.55
N PRO A 2 -4.87 -22.67 3.52
CA PRO A 2 -4.29 -21.40 3.13
C PRO A 2 -5.35 -20.52 2.47
N ASN A 3 -5.53 -19.31 3.02
CA ASN A 3 -6.48 -18.32 2.52
C ASN A 3 -5.72 -17.10 2.03
N VAL A 4 -6.25 -16.43 1.01
CA VAL A 4 -5.74 -15.17 0.48
C VAL A 4 -6.88 -14.16 0.51
N ILE A 5 -6.60 -12.97 1.03
CA ILE A 5 -7.53 -11.85 1.01
C ILE A 5 -6.90 -10.75 0.16
N VAL A 6 -7.61 -10.34 -0.89
CA VAL A 6 -7.22 -9.20 -1.71
C VAL A 6 -8.14 -8.04 -1.35
N THR A 7 -7.56 -6.93 -0.90
CA THR A 7 -8.29 -5.69 -0.63
C THR A 7 -7.94 -4.68 -1.71
N CYS A 8 -8.95 -4.26 -2.46
CA CYS A 8 -8.87 -3.19 -3.45
C CYS A 8 -9.55 -1.95 -2.88
N THR A 9 -8.88 -0.80 -2.93
CA THR A 9 -9.46 0.50 -2.59
C THR A 9 -9.44 1.38 -3.82
N PHE A 10 -10.54 2.10 -4.08
CA PHE A 10 -10.68 3.09 -5.13
C PHE A 10 -11.30 4.35 -4.53
N ASN A 11 -10.87 5.57 -4.78
CA ASN A 11 -9.84 6.09 -5.68
C ASN A 11 -8.86 6.95 -4.82
N PRO A 12 -7.53 6.95 -5.04
CA PRO A 12 -6.78 6.22 -6.07
C PRO A 12 -6.78 4.69 -5.91
N PRO A 13 -6.54 3.93 -6.99
CA PRO A 13 -6.54 2.47 -6.92
C PRO A 13 -5.32 1.96 -6.15
N SER A 14 -5.58 1.21 -5.08
CA SER A 14 -4.54 0.47 -4.34
C SER A 14 -4.99 -0.96 -4.13
N VAL A 15 -4.08 -1.93 -4.29
CA VAL A 15 -4.36 -3.36 -4.10
C VAL A 15 -3.41 -3.93 -3.06
N SER A 16 -3.96 -4.55 -2.02
CA SER A 16 -3.23 -5.30 -1.00
C SER A 16 -3.60 -6.77 -1.06
N ILE A 17 -2.60 -7.65 -1.07
CA ILE A 17 -2.77 -9.10 -1.05
C ILE A 17 -2.16 -9.63 0.23
N GLN A 18 -2.97 -10.31 1.05
CA GLN A 18 -2.60 -10.81 2.38
C GLN A 18 -2.93 -12.29 2.50
N GLY A 19 -2.13 -13.04 3.25
CA GLY A 19 -2.40 -14.43 3.60
C GLY A 19 -1.34 -15.40 3.09
N ALA A 20 -1.77 -16.46 2.42
CA ALA A 20 -0.88 -17.50 1.91
C ALA A 20 0.14 -16.97 0.88
N SER A 21 1.29 -17.64 0.77
CA SER A 21 2.32 -17.29 -0.21
C SER A 21 1.83 -17.51 -1.64
N ILE A 22 1.91 -16.46 -2.45
CA ILE A 22 1.67 -16.48 -3.90
C ILE A 22 3.03 -16.51 -4.61
N ARG A 23 3.12 -17.18 -5.77
CA ARG A 23 4.37 -17.20 -6.56
C ARG A 23 4.75 -15.79 -7.02
N GLN A 24 6.05 -15.50 -7.04
CA GLN A 24 6.55 -14.20 -7.51
C GLN A 24 6.12 -13.91 -8.96
N ASP A 25 6.12 -14.92 -9.83
CA ASP A 25 5.71 -14.79 -11.24
C ASP A 25 4.29 -14.23 -11.38
N THR A 26 3.39 -14.61 -10.47
CA THR A 26 2.00 -14.12 -10.47
C THR A 26 1.90 -12.70 -9.92
N ILE A 27 2.70 -12.36 -8.90
CA ILE A 27 2.83 -10.97 -8.45
C ILE A 27 3.37 -10.09 -9.59
N ASP A 28 4.36 -10.56 -10.35
CA ASP A 28 4.95 -9.85 -11.48
C ASP A 28 3.98 -9.74 -12.68
N ALA A 29 3.14 -10.75 -12.89
CA ALA A 29 2.05 -10.70 -13.88
C ALA A 29 1.01 -9.65 -13.48
N LEU A 30 0.54 -9.67 -12.23
CA LEU A 30 -0.41 -8.69 -11.69
C LEU A 30 0.16 -7.27 -11.76
N GLN A 31 1.43 -7.08 -11.40
CA GLN A 31 2.11 -5.79 -11.47
C GLN A 31 2.06 -5.17 -12.88
N ARG A 32 2.22 -6.00 -13.91
CA ARG A 32 2.17 -5.56 -15.31
C ARG A 32 0.75 -5.38 -15.84
N ALA A 33 -0.22 -6.08 -15.28
CA ALA A 33 -1.60 -6.10 -15.76
C ALA A 33 -2.47 -5.01 -15.13
N LEU A 34 -2.38 -4.80 -13.81
CA LEU A 34 -3.26 -3.90 -13.06
C LEU A 34 -3.26 -2.44 -13.58
N PRO A 35 -2.11 -1.81 -13.88
CA PRO A 35 -2.11 -0.43 -14.38
C PRO A 35 -2.79 -0.26 -15.74
N LYS A 36 -2.92 -1.33 -16.54
CA LYS A 36 -3.55 -1.30 -17.87
C LYS A 36 -5.07 -1.31 -17.81
N GLN A 37 -5.64 -1.64 -16.65
CA GLN A 37 -7.09 -1.74 -16.44
C GLN A 37 -7.70 -0.45 -15.87
N THR A 38 -6.87 0.56 -15.60
CA THR A 38 -7.36 1.85 -15.11
C THR A 38 -8.07 2.60 -16.23
N THR A 39 -9.06 3.42 -15.91
CA THR A 39 -9.82 4.21 -16.91
C THR A 39 -9.39 5.67 -16.93
N THR A 40 -8.14 5.92 -16.58
CA THR A 40 -7.57 7.27 -16.60
C THR A 40 -7.40 7.73 -18.04
N SER A 41 -7.85 8.95 -18.36
CA SER A 41 -7.82 9.49 -19.71
C SER A 41 -6.41 9.81 -20.23
N LEU A 42 -5.42 10.01 -19.34
CA LEU A 42 -4.01 10.17 -19.69
C LEU A 42 -3.11 9.43 -18.67
N PRO A 43 -2.07 8.70 -19.12
CA PRO A 43 -1.05 8.18 -18.21
C PRO A 43 -0.28 9.35 -17.60
N THR A 44 -0.43 9.57 -16.30
CA THR A 44 0.32 10.61 -15.56
C THR A 44 1.69 10.12 -15.06
N GLN A 45 1.98 8.82 -15.21
CA GLN A 45 3.27 8.25 -14.81
C GLN A 45 4.36 8.65 -15.81
N ARG A 46 5.49 9.14 -15.29
CA ARG A 46 6.67 9.40 -16.11
C ARG A 46 7.14 8.08 -16.75
N PRO A 47 7.61 8.09 -18.01
CA PRO A 47 8.22 6.91 -18.62
C PRO A 47 9.36 6.38 -17.74
N GLY A 48 9.17 5.21 -17.13
CA GLY A 48 10.14 4.56 -16.23
C GLY A 48 9.67 4.35 -14.79
N GLU A 49 8.58 4.97 -14.35
CA GLU A 49 8.02 4.84 -12.99
C GLU A 49 6.80 3.90 -13.01
N SER A 50 7.03 2.59 -13.21
CA SER A 50 5.93 1.61 -13.18
C SER A 50 5.52 1.32 -11.74
N ALA A 51 4.21 1.22 -11.47
CA ALA A 51 3.70 0.76 -10.18
C ALA A 51 4.30 -0.62 -9.83
N LYS A 52 4.74 -0.80 -8.58
CA LYS A 52 5.40 -2.01 -8.11
C LYS A 52 4.73 -2.55 -6.85
N PHE A 53 4.63 -3.87 -6.76
CA PHE A 53 4.27 -4.52 -5.51
C PHE A 53 5.44 -4.43 -4.53
N LEU A 54 5.19 -3.86 -3.36
CA LEU A 54 6.10 -3.84 -2.24
C LEU A 54 5.72 -4.97 -1.29
N LEU A 55 6.70 -5.80 -0.91
CA LEU A 55 6.52 -6.81 0.11
C LEU A 55 6.66 -6.15 1.48
N THR A 56 5.55 -6.01 2.19
CA THR A 56 5.54 -5.55 3.57
C THR A 56 5.50 -6.76 4.50
N SER A 57 6.53 -6.91 5.33
CA SER A 57 6.51 -7.83 6.47
C SER A 57 5.96 -7.04 7.66
N GLY A 58 4.93 -7.54 8.34
CA GLY A 58 4.20 -6.81 9.37
C GLY A 58 5.09 -6.26 10.50
N ASN A 59 5.63 -5.05 10.31
CA ASN A 59 6.09 -4.14 11.36
C ASN A 59 6.25 -2.68 10.89
N GLU A 60 5.36 -2.17 10.05
CA GLU A 60 5.28 -0.72 9.80
C GLU A 60 3.82 -0.27 9.75
N ALA A 61 3.43 0.53 10.74
CA ALA A 61 2.30 1.43 10.63
C ALA A 61 2.63 2.44 9.53
N VAL A 62 1.89 2.40 8.42
CA VAL A 62 2.02 3.38 7.33
C VAL A 62 1.64 4.77 7.88
N PRO A 63 2.54 5.77 7.91
CA PRO A 63 2.11 7.15 8.02
C PRO A 63 1.63 7.60 6.64
N CYS A 64 0.33 7.86 6.52
CA CYS A 64 -0.18 8.70 5.46
C CYS A 64 0.46 10.09 5.56
N GLY A 65 1.08 10.55 4.47
CA GLY A 65 1.34 11.97 4.24
C GLY A 65 2.79 12.41 4.48
N ALA A 66 3.57 12.40 3.40
CA ALA A 66 4.61 13.41 3.22
C ALA A 66 4.37 14.06 1.86
N VAL A 67 3.58 15.15 1.90
CA VAL A 67 3.45 16.11 0.81
C VAL A 67 4.81 16.79 0.70
N SER A 68 5.56 16.55 -0.39
CA SER A 68 6.76 17.35 -0.67
C SER A 68 6.34 18.78 -1.01
N CYS A 69 6.34 19.64 0.01
CA CYS A 69 6.45 21.08 -0.19
C CYS A 69 7.85 21.37 -0.73
N VAL A 70 7.96 21.79 -1.99
CA VAL A 70 9.18 22.36 -2.54
C VAL A 70 9.07 23.87 -2.42
N GLU A 71 10.01 24.45 -1.67
CA GLU A 71 10.08 25.85 -1.28
C GLU A 71 10.42 26.79 -2.45
N PRO A 72 9.92 28.05 -2.45
CA PRO A 72 10.47 29.11 -3.28
C PRO A 72 11.71 29.73 -2.60
N GLY A 73 12.86 29.65 -3.28
CA GLY A 73 14.12 30.22 -2.82
C GLY A 73 14.06 31.74 -2.64
N GLY A 74 14.45 32.20 -1.46
CA GLY A 74 14.65 33.61 -1.09
C GLY A 74 16.06 33.86 -0.60
N THR A 75 16.70 34.87 -1.19
CA THR A 75 18.10 35.28 -0.99
C THR A 75 18.33 36.02 0.34
N ALA A 76 19.59 35.98 0.78
CA ALA A 76 20.22 36.25 2.08
C ALA A 76 20.11 37.64 2.76
N ALA A 77 20.67 37.66 3.99
CA ALA A 77 21.25 38.76 4.80
C ALA A 77 20.30 39.39 5.84
N ASP A 78 20.63 39.71 7.11
CA ASP A 78 21.86 39.68 7.92
C ASP A 78 21.47 40.02 9.40
N GLY A 79 22.28 39.56 10.37
CA GLY A 79 22.41 40.08 11.75
C GLY A 79 21.40 39.61 12.82
N ALA A 80 21.66 39.57 14.12
CA ALA A 80 22.85 39.49 15.00
C ALA A 80 22.30 39.37 16.46
N GLU A 81 23.12 38.84 17.40
CA GLU A 81 23.02 38.96 18.89
C GLU A 81 21.95 38.12 19.64
N GLU A 82 22.13 37.58 20.86
CA GLU A 82 23.26 37.30 21.77
C GLU A 82 22.70 36.45 22.96
N GLY A 83 23.52 35.57 23.55
CA GLY A 83 23.40 35.04 24.94
C GLY A 83 22.49 33.82 25.17
N SER A 84 22.68 32.96 26.19
CA SER A 84 23.73 32.67 27.18
C SER A 84 23.22 31.46 28.01
N GLN A 85 24.09 30.50 28.38
CA GLN A 85 23.98 29.58 29.55
C GLN A 85 22.83 28.52 29.56
N GLN A 86 22.88 27.33 30.18
CA GLN A 86 23.88 26.48 30.88
C GLN A 86 23.21 25.10 31.13
N ASN A 87 24.04 24.03 31.12
CA ASN A 87 24.05 22.90 32.06
C ASN A 87 23.09 21.66 31.95
N THR A 88 23.77 20.49 31.98
CA THR A 88 23.51 19.23 32.73
C THR A 88 22.60 18.11 32.18
N SER A 89 23.23 16.96 31.85
CA SER A 89 22.70 15.58 31.97
C SER A 89 22.91 15.05 33.43
N PRO A 90 22.61 13.78 33.85
CA PRO A 90 21.97 12.60 33.22
C PRO A 90 20.99 11.79 34.16
N HIS A 91 20.63 10.54 33.77
CA HIS A 91 20.02 9.41 34.54
C HIS A 91 18.48 9.29 34.55
N GLN A 92 17.82 8.11 34.59
CA GLN A 92 18.15 6.67 34.42
C GLN A 92 16.79 5.93 34.31
N ASN A 93 16.76 4.82 33.57
CA ASN A 93 15.97 3.58 33.71
C ASN A 93 14.53 3.62 34.27
N THR A 94 13.60 2.85 33.64
CA THR A 94 13.28 1.46 34.07
C THR A 94 12.11 0.87 33.26
N ALA A 95 12.37 -0.31 32.71
CA ALA A 95 11.53 -1.48 32.41
C ALA A 95 10.02 -1.32 32.11
N GLY A 96 9.60 -1.93 31.01
CA GLY A 96 8.19 -2.19 30.73
C GLY A 96 7.96 -3.16 29.56
N VAL A 97 8.27 -4.43 29.78
CA VAL A 97 7.68 -5.61 29.11
C VAL A 97 7.99 -5.79 27.61
N VAL A 98 9.04 -6.59 27.37
CA VAL A 98 9.10 -7.51 26.24
C VAL A 98 7.91 -8.47 26.35
N SER A 99 6.89 -8.26 25.53
CA SER A 99 5.95 -9.33 25.18
C SER A 99 6.53 -10.03 23.95
N GLY A 100 7.33 -11.05 24.22
CA GLY A 100 7.70 -12.06 23.24
C GLY A 100 6.45 -12.81 22.78
N GLY A 101 5.97 -12.43 21.61
CA GLY A 101 5.33 -13.33 20.67
C GLY A 101 6.05 -13.12 19.36
N VAL A 102 6.69 -14.16 18.81
CA VAL A 102 7.13 -14.13 17.41
C VAL A 102 5.83 -14.13 16.60
N ALA A 103 5.23 -12.96 16.43
CA ALA A 103 4.27 -12.75 15.38
C ALA A 103 5.08 -12.90 14.10
N GLU A 104 5.07 -14.08 13.49
CA GLU A 104 5.46 -14.20 12.09
C GLU A 104 4.59 -13.20 11.34
N GLY A 105 5.16 -12.04 11.04
CA GLY A 105 4.46 -10.97 10.37
C GLY A 105 3.90 -11.53 9.07
N TYR A 106 2.59 -11.45 8.89
CA TYR A 106 1.98 -11.82 7.63
C TYR A 106 2.67 -11.05 6.51
N LYS A 107 3.17 -11.79 5.53
CA LYS A 107 3.70 -11.21 4.30
C LYS A 107 2.51 -10.65 3.53
N SER A 108 2.49 -9.34 3.36
CA SER A 108 1.51 -8.67 2.52
C SER A 108 2.20 -8.03 1.32
N TRP A 109 1.58 -8.16 0.16
CA TRP A 109 1.99 -7.45 -1.04
C TRP A 109 1.09 -6.24 -1.21
N HIS A 110 1.67 -5.08 -1.50
CA HIS A 110 0.91 -3.85 -1.71
C HIS A 110 1.36 -3.14 -2.98
N ILE A 111 0.43 -2.74 -3.84
CA ILE A 111 0.67 -1.89 -5.00
C ILE A 111 -0.25 -0.66 -4.93
N ASP A 112 0.33 0.51 -5.12
CA ASP A 112 -0.38 1.77 -5.27
C ASP A 112 -0.29 2.21 -6.74
N LEU A 113 -1.43 2.51 -7.36
CA LEU A 113 -1.49 3.03 -8.72
C LEU A 113 -1.45 4.58 -8.75
N GLY A 114 -1.27 5.25 -7.61
CA GLY A 114 -0.96 6.66 -7.52
C GLY A 114 -2.03 7.54 -8.16
N GLN A 115 -1.68 8.26 -9.22
CA GLN A 115 -2.58 9.22 -9.89
C GLN A 115 -3.56 8.57 -10.89
N HIS A 116 -3.65 7.24 -10.92
CA HIS A 116 -4.64 6.54 -11.74
C HIS A 116 -6.06 6.72 -11.15
N TYR A 117 -7.05 6.59 -12.02
CA TYR A 117 -8.47 6.61 -11.73
C TYR A 117 -9.14 5.36 -12.31
N CYS A 118 -10.11 4.79 -11.58
CA CYS A 118 -10.96 3.71 -12.05
C CYS A 118 -12.44 4.06 -11.85
N ASP A 119 -13.20 4.12 -12.94
CA ASP A 119 -14.66 4.07 -12.92
C ASP A 119 -15.16 2.63 -12.68
N GLN A 120 -16.47 2.41 -12.80
CA GLN A 120 -17.07 1.08 -12.63
C GLN A 120 -16.47 0.02 -13.56
N MET A 121 -16.16 0.38 -14.81
CA MET A 121 -15.57 -0.54 -15.78
C MET A 121 -14.14 -0.88 -15.38
N GLY A 122 -13.31 0.11 -15.08
CA GLY A 122 -11.93 -0.11 -14.66
C GLY A 122 -11.82 -0.96 -13.40
N ARG A 123 -12.72 -0.73 -12.43
CA ARG A 123 -12.84 -1.53 -11.21
C ARG A 123 -13.16 -2.99 -11.53
N SER A 124 -14.15 -3.22 -12.40
CA SER A 124 -14.56 -4.57 -12.81
C SER A 124 -13.41 -5.32 -13.48
N MET A 125 -12.67 -4.65 -14.37
CA MET A 125 -11.51 -5.23 -15.05
C MET A 125 -10.37 -5.57 -14.08
N ILE A 126 -10.11 -4.72 -13.09
CA ILE A 126 -9.13 -5.01 -12.03
C ILE A 126 -9.54 -6.27 -11.24
N PHE A 127 -10.81 -6.40 -10.88
CA PHE A 127 -11.30 -7.59 -10.18
C PHE A 127 -11.12 -8.86 -11.00
N LEU A 128 -11.46 -8.82 -12.29
CA LEU A 128 -11.30 -9.97 -13.18
C LEU A 128 -9.85 -10.42 -13.28
N VAL A 129 -8.92 -9.50 -13.53
CA VAL A 129 -7.48 -9.81 -13.61
C VAL A 129 -6.96 -10.45 -12.32
N ILE A 130 -7.42 -9.98 -11.17
CA ILE A 130 -7.05 -10.56 -9.87
C ILE A 130 -7.61 -11.98 -9.71
N ILE A 131 -8.87 -12.18 -10.06
CA ILE A 131 -9.54 -13.47 -9.96
C ILE A 131 -8.85 -14.51 -10.86
N GLU A 132 -8.63 -14.17 -12.14
CA GLU A 132 -7.97 -15.05 -13.11
C GLU A 132 -6.57 -15.45 -12.64
N ALA A 133 -5.75 -14.47 -12.21
CA ALA A 133 -4.39 -14.75 -11.75
C ALA A 133 -4.35 -15.65 -10.50
N LEU A 134 -5.31 -15.49 -9.57
CA LEU A 134 -5.38 -16.33 -8.37
C LEU A 134 -5.98 -17.71 -8.65
N GLU A 135 -6.89 -17.83 -9.62
CA GLU A 135 -7.40 -19.12 -10.07
C GLU A 135 -6.30 -19.96 -10.73
N GLU A 136 -5.42 -19.37 -11.53
CA GLU A 136 -4.23 -20.05 -12.09
C GLU A 136 -3.20 -20.50 -11.04
N GLU A 137 -3.15 -19.82 -9.88
CA GLU A 137 -2.40 -20.27 -8.70
C GLU A 137 -3.10 -21.41 -7.95
N GLY A 138 -4.36 -21.70 -8.29
CA GLY A 138 -5.23 -22.69 -7.64
C GLY A 138 -5.90 -22.18 -6.35
N PHE A 139 -6.22 -20.89 -6.32
CA PHE A 139 -7.11 -20.31 -5.31
C PHE A 139 -8.48 -20.05 -5.93
N ALA A 140 -9.55 -20.51 -5.28
CA ALA A 140 -10.92 -20.25 -5.70
C ALA A 140 -11.52 -19.09 -4.92
N LEU A 141 -12.19 -18.16 -5.60
CA LEU A 141 -12.96 -17.09 -4.96
C LEU A 141 -14.13 -17.69 -4.17
N ARG A 142 -14.28 -17.30 -2.90
CA ARG A 142 -15.35 -17.76 -2.00
C ARG A 142 -16.26 -16.66 -1.53
N GLY A 143 -15.80 -15.41 -1.54
CA GLY A 143 -16.61 -14.29 -1.10
C GLY A 143 -16.09 -12.96 -1.58
N THR A 144 -17.01 -12.03 -1.76
CA THR A 144 -16.74 -10.64 -2.09
C THR A 144 -17.47 -9.76 -1.08
N HIS A 145 -16.78 -8.75 -0.55
CA HIS A 145 -17.35 -7.81 0.39
C HIS A 145 -16.97 -6.39 0.00
N THR A 146 -17.96 -5.56 -0.29
CA THR A 146 -17.75 -4.17 -0.70
C THR A 146 -18.34 -3.22 0.34
N THR A 147 -17.58 -2.21 0.71
CA THR A 147 -17.97 -1.16 1.66
C THR A 147 -17.56 0.19 1.12
N LEU A 148 -18.50 1.13 1.13
CA LEU A 148 -18.19 2.54 0.96
C LEU A 148 -17.74 3.09 2.32
N THR A 149 -16.55 3.65 2.38
CA THR A 149 -16.01 4.26 3.60
C THR A 149 -16.56 5.67 3.79
N GLU A 150 -16.45 6.21 5.02
CA GLU A 150 -16.82 7.59 5.34
C GLU A 150 -16.02 8.63 4.53
N GLN A 151 -14.84 8.24 4.04
CA GLN A 151 -14.00 9.05 3.15
C GLN A 151 -14.40 8.91 1.67
N GLU A 152 -15.58 8.38 1.38
CA GLU A 152 -16.10 8.13 0.03
C GLU A 152 -15.23 7.17 -0.81
N LYS A 153 -14.27 6.48 -0.19
CA LYS A 153 -13.49 5.44 -0.85
C LYS A 153 -14.29 4.16 -0.89
N ASP A 154 -14.35 3.54 -2.06
CA ASP A 154 -14.88 2.22 -2.25
C ASP A 154 -13.81 1.17 -1.95
N VAL A 155 -14.08 0.34 -0.96
CA VAL A 155 -13.20 -0.76 -0.55
C VAL A 155 -13.90 -2.07 -0.87
N THR A 156 -13.29 -2.88 -1.73
CA THR A 156 -13.76 -4.21 -2.09
C THR A 156 -12.74 -5.26 -1.65
N ARG A 157 -13.18 -6.25 -0.88
CA ARG A 157 -12.39 -7.39 -0.41
C ARG A 157 -12.82 -8.65 -1.14
N LEU A 158 -11.86 -9.35 -1.73
CA LEU A 158 -12.04 -10.64 -2.38
C LEU A 158 -11.38 -11.71 -1.49
N ILE A 159 -12.14 -12.73 -1.14
CA ILE A 159 -11.72 -13.79 -0.21
C ILE A 159 -11.54 -15.07 -1.01
N PHE A 160 -10.32 -15.58 -1.03
CA PHE A 160 -9.95 -16.79 -1.74
C PHE A 160 -9.48 -17.88 -0.79
N VAL A 161 -9.76 -19.13 -1.15
CA VAL A 161 -9.27 -20.32 -0.45
C VAL A 161 -8.59 -21.25 -1.44
N ARG A 162 -7.61 -22.03 -0.97
CA ARG A 162 -6.99 -23.08 -1.81
C ARG A 162 -8.06 -24.04 -2.34
N SER A 163 -8.10 -24.25 -3.65
CA SER A 163 -8.94 -25.25 -4.30
C SER A 163 -8.35 -26.64 -4.23
#